data_AF-A0A9N9H7C0-F1
#
_entry.id   AF-A0A9N9H7C0-F1
#
_cell.length_a   1.000
_cell.length_b   1.000
_cell.length_c   1.000
_cell.angle_alpha   90.00
_cell.angle_beta   90.00
_cell.angle_gamma   90.00
#
_symmetry.space_group_name_H-M   'P 1'
#
loop_
_entity.id
_entity.type
_entity.pdbx_description
1 polymer ?
#
loop_
_entity_poly.entity_id
_entity_poly.type
_entity_poly.pdbx_seq_one_letter_code
_entity_poly.pdbx_strand_id
1 'polypeptide(L)'
;ARLWTRQIPVPPGSIPVAGLPGVSVQEWDFGTLQFNTNNLTSCIGPNIPAYQVNIPVSDIFWDPPIVAGTPSVIGYTVVVPPAITATNVVIDLYELQQEALA
;
A
#
# COMPACT_ATOMS: atom_id res chain seq x y z
N ALA A 1 0.32 4.85 -8.61
CA ALA A 1 -0.48 4.73 -7.38
C ALA A 1 0.43 4.99 -6.18
N ARG A 2 -0.11 5.38 -5.03
CA ARG A 2 0.66 5.62 -3.80
C ARG A 2 -0.06 5.01 -2.60
N LEU A 3 0.67 4.30 -1.76
CA LEU A 3 0.20 3.79 -0.47
C LEU A 3 1.00 4.46 0.64
N TRP A 4 0.31 5.20 1.50
CA TRP A 4 0.90 5.82 2.68
C TRP A 4 0.67 4.90 3.87
N THR A 5 1.69 4.69 4.68
CA THR A 5 1.62 3.82 5.85
C THR A 5 2.38 4.41 7.02
N ARG A 6 1.93 4.07 8.23
CA ARG A 6 2.66 4.33 9.47
C ARG A 6 3.17 3.05 10.11
N GLN A 7 3.00 1.91 9.47
CA GLN A 7 3.23 0.61 10.07
C GLN A 7 4.67 0.41 10.52
N ILE A 8 4.82 -0.29 11.65
CA ILE A 8 6.09 -0.68 12.23
C ILE A 8 6.05 -2.20 12.45
N PRO A 9 6.94 -2.99 11.81
CA PRO A 9 7.98 -2.57 10.87
C PRO A 9 7.40 -2.02 9.56
N VAL A 10 8.17 -1.15 8.91
CA VAL A 10 7.78 -0.53 7.64
C VAL A 10 7.68 -1.61 6.54
N PRO A 11 6.60 -1.63 5.74
CA PRO A 11 6.45 -2.59 4.65
C PRO A 11 7.59 -2.49 3.62
N PRO A 12 8.07 -3.63 3.07
CA PRO A 12 9.13 -3.63 2.07
C PRO A 12 8.82 -2.75 0.86
N GLY A 13 9.83 -2.00 0.39
CA GLY A 13 9.68 -1.08 -0.75
C GLY A 13 9.08 0.29 -0.41
N SER A 14 8.69 0.52 0.85
CA SER A 14 8.29 1.85 1.32
C SER A 14 9.51 2.73 1.62
N ILE A 15 9.40 4.03 1.34
CA ILE A 15 10.39 5.06 1.66
C ILE A 15 9.87 6.01 2.75
N PRO A 16 10.67 6.40 3.76
CA PRO A 16 10.27 7.38 4.75
C PRO A 16 9.96 8.73 4.11
N VAL A 17 8.92 9.41 4.59
CA VAL A 17 8.52 10.71 4.05
C VAL A 17 9.18 11.83 4.82
N ALA A 18 9.90 12.70 4.11
CA ALA A 18 10.56 13.86 4.70
C ALA A 18 9.54 14.80 5.36
N GLY A 19 9.80 15.19 6.61
CA GLY A 19 8.93 16.09 7.38
C GLY A 19 7.71 15.43 8.04
N LEU A 20 7.50 14.12 7.85
CA LEU A 20 6.41 13.37 8.48
C LEU A 20 6.95 12.18 9.28
N PRO A 21 7.25 12.37 10.59
CA PRO A 21 7.76 11.31 11.45
C PRO A 21 6.87 10.06 11.43
N GLY A 22 7.48 8.89 11.32
CA GLY A 22 6.77 7.61 11.33
C GLY A 22 5.88 7.35 10.11
N VAL A 23 5.91 8.19 9.08
CA VAL A 23 5.18 7.97 7.82
C VAL A 23 6.14 7.48 6.74
N SER A 24 5.75 6.41 6.05
CA SER A 24 6.42 5.92 4.85
C SER A 24 5.42 5.84 3.69
N VAL A 25 5.93 5.91 2.47
CA VAL A 25 5.13 5.81 1.25
C VAL A 25 5.72 4.75 0.33
N GLN A 26 4.87 3.96 -0.30
CA GLN A 26 5.23 3.12 -1.42
C GLN A 26 4.54 3.65 -2.68
N GLU A 27 5.29 3.78 -3.76
CA GLU A 27 4.78 4.30 -5.03
C GLU A 27 4.95 3.25 -6.11
N TRP A 28 3.93 3.13 -6.97
CA TRP A 28 3.95 2.26 -8.15
C TRP A 28 3.66 3.07 -9.39
N ASP A 29 4.47 2.86 -10.41
CA ASP A 29 4.18 3.31 -11.76
C ASP A 29 3.42 2.21 -12.49
N PHE A 30 2.25 2.54 -13.05
CA PHE A 30 1.30 1.62 -13.64
C PHE A 30 0.52 2.37 -14.74
N GLY A 31 -0.10 1.64 -15.65
CA GLY A 31 -0.66 2.23 -16.86
C GLY A 31 0.06 1.79 -18.12
N THR A 32 -0.46 2.14 -19.29
CA THR A 32 0.20 1.83 -20.56
C THR A 32 1.57 2.53 -20.67
N LEU A 33 1.71 3.73 -20.11
CA LEU A 33 2.93 4.53 -20.16
C LEU A 33 3.46 4.81 -18.76
N GLN A 34 4.79 4.80 -18.63
CA GLN A 34 5.49 5.21 -17.43
C GLN A 34 5.30 6.72 -17.20
N PHE A 35 5.09 7.12 -15.95
CA PHE A 35 4.83 8.50 -15.55
C PHE A 35 5.87 9.49 -16.12
N ASN A 36 5.39 10.58 -16.73
CA ASN A 36 6.21 11.62 -17.38
C ASN A 36 7.13 11.13 -18.52
N THR A 37 6.85 9.98 -19.12
CA THR A 37 7.60 9.49 -20.29
C THR A 37 6.66 8.94 -21.36
N ASN A 38 7.21 8.57 -22.52
CA ASN A 38 6.51 7.78 -23.55
C ASN A 38 6.94 6.30 -23.54
N ASN A 39 7.60 5.85 -22.48
CA ASN A 39 8.01 4.45 -22.36
C ASN A 39 6.79 3.61 -21.95
N LEU A 40 6.63 2.46 -22.59
CA LEU A 40 5.57 1.51 -22.23
C LEU A 40 5.90 0.84 -20.90
N THR A 41 4.88 0.59 -20.08
CA THR A 41 5.00 -0.36 -18.97
C THR A 41 4.50 -1.75 -19.40
N SER A 42 4.76 -2.78 -18.60
CA SER A 42 4.17 -4.11 -18.79
C SER A 42 2.81 -4.29 -18.08
N CYS A 43 2.18 -3.21 -17.62
CA CYS A 43 0.84 -3.18 -17.04
C CYS A 43 -0.23 -3.25 -18.15
N ILE A 44 -0.33 -4.40 -18.81
CA ILE A 44 -1.14 -4.58 -20.03
C ILE A 44 -2.37 -5.46 -19.84
N GLY A 45 -2.56 -6.02 -18.65
CA GLY A 45 -3.69 -6.88 -18.33
C GLY A 45 -3.78 -7.16 -16.84
N PRO A 46 -4.92 -7.73 -16.39
CA PRO A 46 -5.12 -8.09 -14.99
C PRO A 46 -4.25 -9.30 -14.62
N ASN A 47 -4.05 -9.51 -13.32
CA ASN A 47 -3.35 -10.64 -12.72
C ASN A 47 -1.85 -10.75 -13.06
N ILE A 48 -1.20 -9.63 -13.40
CA ILE A 48 0.26 -9.59 -13.57
C ILE A 48 0.91 -9.35 -12.20
N PRO A 49 1.70 -10.28 -11.63
CA PRO A 49 2.19 -10.17 -10.25
C PRO A 49 3.01 -8.91 -9.94
N ALA A 50 3.73 -8.38 -10.94
CA ALA A 50 4.50 -7.15 -10.80
C ALA A 50 3.61 -5.90 -10.59
N TYR A 51 2.33 -5.99 -10.90
CA TYR A 51 1.33 -4.92 -10.80
C TYR A 51 0.24 -5.23 -9.78
N GLN A 52 0.49 -6.18 -8.87
CA GLN A 52 -0.38 -6.47 -7.73
C GLN A 52 0.21 -5.91 -6.45
N VAL A 53 -0.62 -5.19 -5.69
CA VAL A 53 -0.30 -4.76 -4.34
C VAL A 53 -1.01 -5.68 -3.36
N ASN A 54 -0.24 -6.48 -2.62
CA ASN A 54 -0.76 -7.36 -1.59
C ASN A 54 -0.67 -6.64 -0.24
N ILE A 55 -1.82 -6.30 0.33
CA ILE A 55 -1.91 -5.63 1.63
C ILE A 55 -2.46 -6.65 2.64
N PRO A 56 -1.68 -7.05 3.65
CA PRO A 56 -2.20 -7.87 4.74
C PRO A 56 -3.40 -7.20 5.39
N VAL A 57 -4.44 -7.97 5.71
CA VAL A 57 -5.64 -7.43 6.37
C VAL A 57 -5.30 -6.84 7.73
N SER A 58 -4.31 -7.38 8.45
CA SER A 58 -3.77 -6.78 9.67
C SER A 58 -3.33 -5.33 9.47
N ASP A 59 -2.77 -5.01 8.31
CA ASP A 59 -2.18 -3.70 8.04
C ASP A 59 -3.28 -2.65 7.84
N ILE A 60 -4.46 -3.07 7.38
CA ILE A 60 -5.66 -2.23 7.26
C ILE A 60 -6.24 -1.88 8.62
N PHE A 61 -6.20 -2.82 9.58
CA PHE A 61 -6.70 -2.63 10.94
C PHE A 61 -5.62 -2.14 11.91
N TRP A 62 -4.42 -1.85 11.42
CA TRP A 62 -3.31 -1.36 12.23
C TRP A 62 -3.53 0.12 12.56
N ASP A 63 -3.82 0.39 13.82
CA ASP A 63 -4.10 1.72 14.38
C ASP A 63 -3.61 1.82 15.85
N PRO A 64 -2.29 1.90 16.08
CA PRO A 64 -1.74 2.11 17.41
C PRO A 64 -1.83 3.58 17.85
N PRO A 65 -1.71 3.85 19.16
CA PRO A 65 -1.58 5.20 19.66
C PRO A 65 -0.38 5.94 19.03
N ILE A 66 -0.57 7.23 18.72
CA ILE A 66 0.51 8.10 18.26
C ILE A 66 1.09 8.88 19.44
N VAL A 67 2.40 8.74 19.67
CA VAL A 67 3.14 9.42 20.74
C VAL A 67 4.29 10.21 20.11
N ALA A 68 4.39 11.51 20.41
CA ALA A 68 5.41 12.41 19.83
C ALA A 68 5.49 12.38 18.29
N GLY A 69 4.36 12.11 17.62
CA GLY A 69 4.27 12.07 16.16
C GLY A 69 4.62 10.71 15.54
N THR A 70 5.03 9.71 16.32
CA THR A 70 5.29 8.35 15.83
C THR A 70 4.34 7.32 16.45
N PRO A 71 4.07 6.22 15.76
CA PRO A 71 3.31 5.11 16.33
C PRO A 71 4.02 4.46 17.52
N SER A 72 3.27 4.24 18.61
CA SER A 72 3.71 3.50 19.77
C SER A 72 3.17 2.07 19.71
N VAL A 73 4.05 1.12 19.38
CA VAL A 73 3.69 -0.31 19.29
C VAL A 73 3.85 -1.07 20.62
N ILE A 74 4.29 -0.41 21.69
CA ILE A 74 4.50 -1.04 23.00
C ILE A 74 3.14 -1.47 23.57
N GLY A 75 2.95 -2.78 23.76
CA GLY A 75 1.70 -3.36 24.26
C GLY A 75 0.53 -3.26 23.29
N TYR A 76 0.74 -2.77 22.07
CA TYR A 76 -0.27 -2.72 21.03
C TYR A 76 -0.39 -4.08 20.34
N THR A 77 -1.62 -4.52 20.07
CA THR A 77 -1.91 -5.69 19.25
C THR A 77 -3.02 -5.33 18.29
N VAL A 78 -2.82 -5.61 17.00
CA VAL A 78 -3.84 -5.42 15.98
C VAL A 78 -5.02 -6.34 16.23
N VAL A 79 -6.24 -5.82 16.09
CA VAL A 79 -7.47 -6.59 16.24
C VAL A 79 -8.22 -6.57 14.91
N VAL A 80 -8.20 -7.69 14.20
CA VAL A 80 -8.99 -7.89 12.99
C VAL A 80 -10.38 -8.41 13.39
N PRO A 81 -11.48 -7.83 12.88
CA PRO A 81 -12.82 -8.32 13.19
C PRO A 81 -13.00 -9.80 12.78
N PRO A 82 -13.63 -10.65 13.60
CA PRO A 82 -13.75 -12.09 13.31
C PRO A 82 -14.48 -12.44 12.01
N ALA A 83 -15.33 -11.54 11.51
CA ALA A 83 -16.05 -11.71 10.25
C ALA A 83 -15.12 -11.62 9.02
N ILE A 84 -13.92 -11.03 9.17
CA ILE A 84 -12.96 -10.90 8.08
C ILE A 84 -12.06 -12.14 8.05
N THR A 85 -12.27 -12.99 7.06
CA THR A 85 -11.51 -14.24 6.87
C THR A 85 -10.38 -14.12 5.85
N ALA A 86 -10.32 -13.01 5.11
CA ALA A 86 -9.27 -12.77 4.14
C ALA A 86 -7.93 -12.50 4.86
N THR A 87 -6.84 -13.06 4.34
CA THR A 87 -5.49 -12.78 4.85
C THR A 87 -4.92 -11.50 4.24
N ASN A 88 -5.19 -11.27 2.95
CA ASN A 88 -4.72 -10.11 2.21
C ASN A 88 -5.87 -9.51 1.38
N VAL A 89 -5.79 -8.20 1.15
CA VAL A 89 -6.45 -7.53 0.05
C VAL A 89 -5.46 -7.42 -1.09
N VAL A 90 -5.87 -7.85 -2.28
CA VAL A 90 -5.06 -7.71 -3.50
C VAL A 90 -5.64 -6.57 -4.31
N ILE A 91 -4.83 -5.54 -4.56
CA ILE A 91 -5.17 -4.46 -5.48
C ILE A 91 -4.45 -4.76 -6.79
N ASP A 92 -5.21 -5.00 -7.85
CA ASP A 92 -4.68 -5.09 -9.20
C ASP A 92 -4.62 -3.69 -9.83
N LEU A 93 -3.41 -3.23 -10.10
CA LEU A 93 -3.20 -1.88 -10.63
C LEU A 93 -3.74 -1.73 -12.07
N TYR A 94 -3.83 -2.82 -12.84
CA TYR A 94 -4.45 -2.76 -14.17
C TYR A 94 -5.96 -2.59 -14.06
N GLU A 95 -6.63 -3.29 -13.15
CA GLU A 95 -8.06 -3.10 -12.90
C GLU A 95 -8.34 -1.67 -12.41
N LEU A 96 -7.51 -1.15 -11.50
CA LEU A 96 -7.60 0.24 -11.04
C LEU A 96 -7.40 1.26 -12.18
N GLN A 97 -6.56 0.95 -13.17
CA GLN A 97 -6.45 1.76 -14.38
C GLN A 97 -7.77 1.77 -15.18
N GLN A 98 -8.44 0.63 -15.33
CA GLN A 98 -9.68 0.56 -16.11
C GLN A 98 -10.81 1.38 -15.46
N GLU A 99 -10.92 1.36 -14.13
CA GLU A 99 -11.89 2.18 -13.39
C GLU A 99 -11.66 3.69 -13.57
N ALA A 100 -10.41 4.13 -13.76
CA ALA A 100 -10.08 5.53 -14.00
C ALA A 100 -10.29 5.97 -15.46
N LEU A 101 -10.41 5.01 -16.39
CA LEU A 101 -10.67 5.26 -17.82
C LEU A 101 -12.16 5.17 -18.19
N ALA A 102 -12.98 4.63 -17.29
CA ALA A 102 -14.44 4.53 -17.44
C ALA A 102 -15.13 5.89 -17.23
#